data_AF-A0A9E3H5I6-F1
#
_entry.id   AF-A0A9E3H5I6-F1
#
_cell.length_a   1.000
_cell.length_b   1.000
_cell.length_c   1.000
_cell.angle_alpha   90.00
_cell.angle_beta   90.00
_cell.angle_gamma   90.00
#
_symmetry.space_group_name_H-M   'P 1'
#
loop_
_entity.id
_entity.type
_entity.pdbx_description
1 polymer ?
#
loop_
_entity_poly.entity_id
_entity_poly.type
_entity_poly.pdbx_seq_one_letter_code
_entity_poly.pdbx_strand_id
1 'polypeptide(L)'
;MIGLRQGVSCSDTVLQQVKQWLLKGLIQGIGSRVNSGYGKLKLERQAFVSLPSELRPKKRTPILQVPFELEGQLIHGYQRVDWRQDGQSNWQPRPQAVSEVRPIAFRSMLRYWFRIFALGVLPQKRVRKLEIFVFGGIEPQAQTGLFQLEIDNGDNSQSHSQAGILILHYSPFINDKIKPLIRDLLRSLTWLMFHLGGVGHGARRPYYKRIGNPQHRGVNLMPTREEITETVRQNWILPPTPQKFQNLFQQHLDKFYSTLRVLAKQEIDYRQPREDVIASTAHTWVEAVDINCEILVIRKAVKEQNSRPYALKILHDQFHDLESHDYTIAKSLCGGINKESTEEGDEIDRDVIPSPVWIANLHKYQVVTVFGANQDPRQEYLRRLKDAIDNSQNSFDSYAQIWPLHLRRACD
;
A
#
# COMPACT_ATOMS: atom_id res chain seq x y z
N MET A 1 17.29 -20.77 -2.66
CA MET A 1 18.63 -21.14 -3.15
C MET A 1 18.92 -20.28 -4.38
N ILE A 2 20.02 -19.53 -4.44
CA ILE A 2 20.42 -18.88 -5.70
C ILE A 2 21.26 -19.89 -6.47
N GLY A 3 20.66 -20.55 -7.46
CA GLY A 3 21.35 -21.45 -8.36
C GLY A 3 22.13 -20.65 -9.39
N LEU A 4 23.39 -20.33 -9.11
CA LEU A 4 24.30 -19.81 -10.13
C LEU A 4 24.89 -21.00 -10.89
N ARG A 5 24.70 -21.02 -12.22
CA ARG A 5 25.38 -21.97 -13.11
C ARG A 5 26.50 -21.23 -13.83
N GLN A 6 27.71 -21.78 -13.77
CA GLN A 6 28.86 -21.25 -14.49
C GLN A 6 28.64 -21.48 -15.99
N GLY A 7 28.69 -20.40 -16.77
CA GLY A 7 28.71 -20.48 -18.24
C GLY A 7 30.12 -20.79 -18.74
N VAL A 8 30.23 -21.22 -20.00
CA VAL A 8 31.48 -21.67 -20.63
C VAL A 8 32.57 -20.57 -20.64
N SER A 9 32.18 -19.30 -20.63
CA SER A 9 33.06 -18.13 -20.64
C SER A 9 33.29 -17.49 -19.25
N CYS A 10 32.79 -18.09 -18.17
CA CYS A 10 32.89 -17.53 -16.83
C CYS A 10 34.09 -18.12 -16.08
N SER A 11 35.11 -17.30 -15.80
CA SER A 11 36.23 -17.71 -14.95
C SER A 11 35.81 -17.82 -13.48
N ASP A 12 36.56 -18.60 -12.70
CA ASP A 12 36.29 -18.74 -11.26
C ASP A 12 36.40 -17.41 -10.51
N THR A 13 37.28 -16.52 -10.94
CA THR A 13 37.42 -15.17 -10.38
C THR A 13 36.15 -14.35 -10.56
N VAL A 14 35.56 -14.38 -11.76
CA VAL A 14 34.29 -13.70 -12.05
C VAL A 14 33.15 -14.33 -11.26
N LEU A 15 33.09 -15.67 -11.20
CA LEU A 15 32.06 -16.36 -10.42
C LEU A 15 32.13 -15.97 -8.92
N GLN A 16 33.33 -15.89 -8.34
CA GLN A 16 33.50 -15.49 -6.95
C GLN A 16 33.14 -14.01 -6.73
N GLN A 17 33.52 -13.13 -7.64
CA GLN A 17 33.14 -11.71 -7.58
C GLN A 17 31.61 -11.55 -7.61
N VAL A 18 30.92 -12.25 -8.50
CA VAL A 18 29.45 -12.24 -8.60
C VAL A 18 28.82 -12.79 -7.32
N LYS A 19 29.33 -13.89 -6.77
CA LYS A 19 28.86 -14.45 -5.48
C LYS A 19 28.99 -13.43 -4.35
N GLN A 20 30.13 -12.73 -4.26
CA GLN A 20 30.35 -11.71 -3.24
C GLN A 20 29.40 -10.51 -3.40
N TRP A 21 29.18 -10.04 -4.62
CA TRP A 21 28.23 -8.95 -4.89
C TRP A 21 26.80 -9.35 -4.51
N LEU A 22 26.36 -10.54 -4.90
CA LEU A 22 25.04 -11.07 -4.54
C LEU A 22 24.89 -11.19 -3.03
N LEU A 23 25.88 -11.75 -2.35
CA LEU A 23 25.86 -11.88 -0.90
C LEU A 23 25.77 -10.51 -0.22
N LYS A 24 26.60 -9.55 -0.63
CA LYS A 24 26.55 -8.16 -0.12
C LYS A 24 25.16 -7.56 -0.34
N GLY A 25 24.59 -7.67 -1.54
CA GLY A 25 23.26 -7.15 -1.83
C GLY A 25 22.15 -7.80 -0.98
N LEU A 26 22.21 -9.12 -0.79
CA LEU A 26 21.22 -9.86 0.01
C LEU A 26 21.31 -9.52 1.49
N ILE A 27 22.51 -9.37 2.05
CA ILE A 27 22.72 -8.87 3.42
C ILE A 27 22.13 -7.46 3.59
N GLN A 28 22.31 -6.61 2.57
CA GLN A 28 21.71 -5.28 2.49
C GLN A 28 20.20 -5.29 2.28
N GLY A 29 19.57 -6.46 2.12
CA GLY A 29 18.11 -6.59 2.06
C GLY A 29 17.52 -6.26 0.69
N ILE A 30 18.32 -6.35 -0.39
CA ILE A 30 17.87 -6.10 -1.78
C ILE A 30 16.67 -6.96 -2.16
N GLY A 31 16.50 -8.12 -1.52
CA GLY A 31 15.34 -9.00 -1.71
C GLY A 31 14.00 -8.32 -1.40
N SER A 32 13.95 -7.33 -0.51
CA SER A 32 12.70 -6.58 -0.24
C SER A 32 12.40 -5.50 -1.29
N ARG A 33 13.32 -5.30 -2.24
CA ARG A 33 13.32 -4.24 -3.24
C ARG A 33 13.10 -4.76 -4.67
N VAL A 34 13.05 -6.07 -4.85
CA VAL A 34 12.84 -6.73 -6.14
C VAL A 34 11.60 -7.60 -6.07
N ASN A 35 10.86 -7.71 -7.19
CA ASN A 35 9.58 -8.40 -7.23
C ASN A 35 9.64 -9.90 -6.86
N SER A 36 10.81 -10.52 -7.00
CA SER A 36 11.07 -11.93 -6.71
C SER A 36 11.67 -12.20 -5.32
N GLY A 37 11.93 -11.18 -4.52
CA GLY A 37 12.74 -11.34 -3.31
C GLY A 37 11.92 -11.46 -2.02
N TYR A 38 12.49 -12.20 -1.07
CA TYR A 38 11.90 -12.57 0.22
C TYR A 38 12.35 -11.67 1.39
N GLY A 39 13.01 -10.54 1.10
CA GLY A 39 13.49 -9.61 2.13
C GLY A 39 14.66 -10.08 3.01
N LYS A 40 14.91 -11.39 3.12
CA LYS A 40 16.01 -11.96 3.90
C LYS A 40 16.91 -12.90 3.11
N LEU A 41 18.17 -12.94 3.53
CA LEU A 41 19.08 -14.04 3.25
C LEU A 41 18.95 -15.03 4.40
N LYS A 42 18.36 -16.21 4.16
CA LYS A 42 18.47 -17.33 5.09
C LYS A 42 19.80 -18.04 4.82
N LEU A 43 20.72 -17.95 5.77
CA LEU A 43 21.98 -18.71 5.76
C LEU A 43 21.79 -19.94 6.64
N GLU A 44 22.14 -21.11 6.13
CA GLU A 44 22.30 -22.30 6.96
C GLU A 44 23.47 -22.10 7.94
N ARG A 45 23.42 -22.72 9.12
CA ARG A 45 24.42 -22.51 10.19
C ARG A 45 25.86 -22.72 9.70
N GLN A 46 26.09 -23.75 8.89
CA GLN A 46 27.43 -24.06 8.35
C GLN A 46 27.92 -22.98 7.37
N ALA A 47 27.02 -22.44 6.54
CA ALA A 47 27.32 -21.32 5.65
C ALA A 47 27.56 -20.01 6.41
N PHE A 48 26.93 -19.81 7.57
CA PHE A 48 27.13 -18.60 8.38
C PHE A 48 28.54 -18.54 9.01
N VAL A 49 29.04 -19.66 9.53
CA VAL A 49 30.36 -19.74 10.19
C VAL A 49 31.50 -19.51 9.20
N SER A 50 31.35 -20.01 7.97
CA SER A 50 32.33 -19.91 6.89
C SER A 50 32.38 -18.53 6.22
N LEU A 51 31.45 -17.61 6.52
CA LEU A 51 31.50 -16.25 5.99
C LEU A 51 32.56 -15.39 6.70
N PRO A 52 33.33 -14.58 5.93
CA PRO A 52 34.19 -13.54 6.48
C PRO A 52 33.43 -12.64 7.44
N SER A 53 34.09 -12.17 8.50
CA SER A 53 33.51 -11.34 9.57
C SER A 53 32.72 -10.16 9.03
N GLU A 54 33.25 -9.46 8.02
CA GLU A 54 32.59 -8.32 7.37
C GLU A 54 31.31 -8.66 6.59
N LEU A 55 31.13 -9.93 6.22
CA LEU A 55 29.98 -10.44 5.45
C LEU A 55 29.00 -11.23 6.32
N ARG A 56 29.21 -11.28 7.64
CA ARG A 56 28.23 -11.89 8.55
C ARG A 56 27.07 -10.92 8.78
N PRO A 57 25.81 -11.34 8.55
CA PRO A 57 24.65 -10.51 8.88
C PRO A 57 24.68 -10.09 10.35
N LYS A 58 24.69 -8.78 10.61
CA LYS A 58 24.51 -8.25 11.97
C LYS A 58 23.10 -8.57 12.47
N LYS A 59 22.95 -8.76 13.80
CA LYS A 59 21.63 -8.95 14.43
C LYS A 59 20.73 -7.77 14.07
N ARG A 60 19.62 -8.06 13.38
CA ARG A 60 18.68 -7.04 12.91
C ARG A 60 17.78 -6.62 14.08
N THR A 61 17.77 -5.34 14.42
CA THR A 61 16.84 -4.81 15.42
C THR A 61 15.51 -4.48 14.74
N PRO A 62 14.38 -5.10 15.14
CA PRO A 62 13.08 -4.76 14.60
C PRO A 62 12.63 -3.38 15.08
N ILE A 63 12.04 -2.62 14.17
CA ILE A 63 11.38 -1.33 14.39
C ILE A 63 9.93 -1.56 14.82
N LEU A 64 9.26 -2.45 14.09
CA LEU A 64 7.85 -2.79 14.21
C LEU A 64 7.62 -4.21 13.67
N GLN A 65 6.71 -4.93 14.32
CA GLN A 65 6.19 -6.22 13.88
C GLN A 65 4.67 -6.13 13.88
N VAL A 66 4.03 -6.43 12.75
CA VAL A 66 2.57 -6.40 12.59
C VAL A 66 2.12 -7.73 12.00
N PRO A 67 1.56 -8.62 12.83
CA PRO A 67 0.78 -9.75 12.38
C PRO A 67 -0.39 -9.29 11.51
N PHE A 68 -0.60 -9.94 10.37
CA PHE A 68 -1.62 -9.57 9.41
C PHE A 68 -2.29 -10.77 8.75
N GLU A 69 -3.51 -10.53 8.29
CA GLU A 69 -4.26 -11.35 7.36
C GLU A 69 -4.56 -10.54 6.11
N LEU A 70 -4.45 -11.20 4.96
CA LEU A 70 -4.78 -10.64 3.66
C LEU A 70 -5.79 -11.53 2.96
N GLU A 71 -6.96 -10.99 2.65
CA GLU A 71 -7.97 -11.68 1.84
C GLU A 71 -8.11 -11.01 0.47
N GLY A 72 -8.21 -11.80 -0.59
CA GLY A 72 -8.65 -11.32 -1.90
C GLY A 72 -7.85 -11.84 -3.09
N GLN A 73 -7.58 -10.96 -4.05
CA GLN A 73 -6.97 -11.35 -5.33
C GLN A 73 -5.51 -11.79 -5.22
N LEU A 74 -4.89 -11.65 -4.04
CA LEU A 74 -3.49 -11.92 -3.75
C LEU A 74 -2.55 -11.29 -4.81
N ILE A 75 -1.26 -11.61 -4.76
CA ILE A 75 -0.25 -11.07 -5.68
C ILE A 75 0.19 -12.18 -6.61
N HIS A 76 0.62 -11.82 -7.83
CA HIS A 76 1.34 -12.71 -8.74
C HIS A 76 2.46 -13.43 -7.97
N GLY A 77 2.22 -14.67 -7.56
CA GLY A 77 3.22 -15.45 -6.86
C GLY A 77 4.11 -16.20 -7.85
N TYR A 78 4.71 -17.30 -7.40
CA TYR A 78 5.59 -18.09 -8.26
C TYR A 78 4.78 -19.17 -9.00
N GLN A 79 5.29 -19.58 -10.16
CA GLN A 79 4.79 -20.78 -10.82
C GLN A 79 5.49 -21.98 -10.19
N ARG A 80 4.72 -22.84 -9.50
CA ARG A 80 5.19 -24.19 -9.19
C ARG A 80 5.13 -24.98 -10.49
N VAL A 81 6.27 -25.50 -10.93
CA VAL A 81 6.33 -26.35 -12.11
C VAL A 81 6.35 -27.79 -11.63
N ASP A 82 5.20 -28.44 -11.70
CA ASP A 82 5.10 -29.88 -11.48
C ASP A 82 5.28 -30.58 -12.83
N TRP A 83 6.28 -31.46 -12.92
CA TRP A 83 6.51 -32.26 -14.12
C TRP A 83 5.60 -33.49 -14.07
N ARG A 84 4.83 -33.71 -15.14
CA ARG A 84 4.01 -34.92 -15.30
C ARG A 84 4.22 -35.50 -16.68
N GLN A 85 4.21 -36.82 -16.78
CA GLN A 85 4.14 -37.48 -18.08
C GLN A 85 2.74 -37.29 -18.67
N ASP A 86 2.70 -36.96 -19.95
CA ASP A 86 1.47 -37.02 -20.75
C ASP A 86 1.13 -38.48 -21.11
N GLY A 87 -0.03 -38.68 -21.76
CA GLY A 87 -0.47 -40.01 -22.21
C GLY A 87 0.44 -40.67 -23.25
N GLN A 88 1.50 -39.99 -23.70
CA GLN A 88 2.51 -40.46 -24.66
C GLN A 88 3.90 -40.58 -24.02
N SER A 89 3.98 -40.56 -22.67
CA SER A 89 5.22 -40.67 -21.89
C SER A 89 6.19 -39.49 -21.99
N ASN A 90 5.80 -38.37 -22.59
CA ASN A 90 6.62 -37.17 -22.63
C ASN A 90 6.43 -36.36 -21.35
N TRP A 91 7.53 -35.89 -20.76
CA TRP A 91 7.50 -35.03 -19.58
C TRP A 91 7.12 -33.61 -19.97
N GLN A 92 5.97 -33.14 -19.51
CA GLN A 92 5.52 -31.77 -19.72
C GLN A 92 5.47 -30.98 -18.40
N PRO A 93 5.92 -29.71 -18.40
CA PRO A 93 5.76 -28.84 -17.24
C PRO A 93 4.28 -28.44 -17.11
N ARG A 94 3.68 -28.64 -15.93
CA ARG A 94 2.38 -28.08 -15.60
C ARG A 94 2.56 -26.91 -14.62
N PRO A 95 2.68 -25.68 -15.13
CA PRO A 95 2.80 -24.51 -14.27
C PRO A 95 1.49 -24.31 -13.50
N GLN A 96 1.59 -24.31 -12.17
CA GLN A 96 0.52 -23.89 -11.27
C GLN A 96 0.92 -22.55 -10.66
N ALA A 97 0.15 -21.51 -10.95
CA ALA A 97 0.34 -20.22 -10.31
C ALA A 97 -0.05 -20.34 -8.83
N VAL A 98 0.94 -20.25 -7.94
CA VAL A 98 0.70 -20.16 -6.50
C VAL A 98 0.63 -18.68 -6.18
N SER A 99 -0.44 -18.23 -5.53
CA SER A 99 -0.55 -16.86 -5.06
C SER A 99 0.29 -16.67 -3.80
N GLU A 100 1.01 -15.55 -3.69
CA GLU A 100 1.94 -15.31 -2.58
C GLU A 100 2.07 -13.82 -2.31
N VAL A 101 1.93 -13.42 -1.05
CA VAL A 101 2.24 -12.07 -0.59
C VAL A 101 3.74 -11.94 -0.35
N ARG A 102 4.35 -10.94 -1.01
CA ARG A 102 5.79 -10.68 -0.93
C ARG A 102 6.09 -9.35 -0.23
N PRO A 103 7.26 -9.23 0.45
CA PRO A 103 7.70 -7.99 1.11
C PRO A 103 7.58 -6.73 0.25
N ILE A 104 7.85 -6.85 -1.06
CA ILE A 104 7.79 -5.74 -2.01
C ILE A 104 6.41 -5.07 -2.08
N ALA A 105 5.34 -5.81 -1.82
CA ALA A 105 3.98 -5.29 -1.87
C ALA A 105 3.73 -4.25 -0.78
N PHE A 106 4.08 -4.60 0.46
CA PHE A 106 4.04 -3.68 1.59
C PHE A 106 5.01 -2.53 1.41
N ARG A 107 6.23 -2.80 0.93
CA ARG A 107 7.21 -1.73 0.66
C ARG A 107 6.66 -0.70 -0.33
N SER A 108 6.01 -1.18 -1.40
CA SER A 108 5.42 -0.33 -2.43
C SER A 108 4.25 0.49 -1.89
N MET A 109 3.39 -0.09 -1.04
CA MET A 109 2.28 0.65 -0.43
C MET A 109 2.73 1.65 0.63
N LEU A 110 3.72 1.31 1.48
CA LEU A 110 4.35 2.28 2.39
C LEU A 110 4.93 3.46 1.60
N ARG A 111 5.65 3.17 0.51
CA ARG A 111 6.24 4.19 -0.36
C ARG A 111 5.18 5.04 -1.05
N TYR A 112 4.11 4.42 -1.54
CA TYR A 112 2.97 5.10 -2.13
C TYR A 112 2.36 6.09 -1.13
N TRP A 113 1.90 5.62 0.03
CA TRP A 113 1.25 6.48 1.02
C TRP A 113 2.17 7.57 1.56
N PHE A 114 3.46 7.28 1.77
CA PHE A 114 4.45 8.30 2.11
C PHE A 114 4.45 9.45 1.11
N ARG A 115 4.49 9.10 -0.18
CA ARG A 115 4.51 10.07 -1.28
C ARG A 115 3.21 10.88 -1.34
N ILE A 116 2.05 10.22 -1.22
CA ILE A 116 0.75 10.90 -1.28
C ILE A 116 0.62 11.96 -0.16
N PHE A 117 0.95 11.59 1.07
CA PHE A 117 0.92 12.53 2.20
C PHE A 117 1.97 13.64 2.05
N ALA A 118 3.19 13.31 1.64
CA ALA A 118 4.25 14.30 1.49
C ALA A 118 3.96 15.30 0.35
N LEU A 119 3.35 14.87 -0.76
CA LEU A 119 2.99 15.75 -1.87
C LEU A 119 1.93 16.80 -1.50
N GLY A 120 1.06 16.47 -0.54
CA GLY A 120 0.06 17.40 -0.02
C GLY A 120 0.64 18.63 0.67
N VAL A 121 1.91 18.58 1.11
CA VAL A 121 2.55 19.63 1.91
C VAL A 121 3.95 20.03 1.42
N LEU A 122 4.55 19.30 0.48
CA LEU A 122 5.88 19.58 -0.06
C LEU A 122 5.90 19.52 -1.60
N PRO A 123 6.76 20.31 -2.27
CA PRO A 123 6.96 20.22 -3.72
C PRO A 123 7.51 18.86 -4.17
N GLN A 124 7.12 18.42 -5.37
CA GLN A 124 7.49 17.11 -5.95
C GLN A 124 9.00 16.83 -5.91
N LYS A 125 9.83 17.83 -6.23
CA LYS A 125 11.31 17.70 -6.21
C LYS A 125 11.84 17.36 -4.82
N ARG A 126 11.22 17.87 -3.75
CA ARG A 126 11.57 17.57 -2.37
C ARG A 126 11.09 16.18 -1.96
N VAL A 127 9.84 15.85 -2.31
CA VAL A 127 9.28 14.52 -2.04
C VAL A 127 10.13 13.42 -2.66
N ARG A 128 10.53 13.56 -3.94
CA ARG A 128 11.39 12.57 -4.62
C ARG A 128 12.71 12.35 -3.87
N LYS A 129 13.35 13.41 -3.37
CA LYS A 129 14.60 13.30 -2.59
C LYS A 129 14.37 12.56 -1.28
N LEU A 130 13.30 12.90 -0.54
CA LEU A 130 12.97 12.24 0.73
C LEU A 130 12.57 10.78 0.53
N GLU A 131 11.82 10.48 -0.52
CA GLU A 131 11.42 9.13 -0.90
C GLU A 131 12.64 8.24 -1.19
N ILE A 132 13.60 8.74 -1.97
CA ILE A 132 14.88 8.04 -2.21
C ILE A 132 15.67 7.88 -0.91
N PHE A 133 15.72 8.91 -0.08
CA PHE A 133 16.45 8.85 1.20
C PHE A 133 15.88 7.77 2.13
N VAL A 134 14.55 7.72 2.30
CA VAL A 134 13.87 6.79 3.22
C VAL A 134 13.77 5.37 2.63
N PHE A 135 13.31 5.24 1.38
CA PHE A 135 13.00 3.96 0.73
C PHE A 135 14.11 3.47 -0.21
N GLY A 136 15.19 4.21 -0.38
CA GLY A 136 16.24 3.88 -1.33
C GLY A 136 15.83 4.15 -2.78
N GLY A 137 16.83 4.20 -3.65
CA GLY A 137 16.68 4.47 -5.08
C GLY A 137 17.90 3.96 -5.84
N ILE A 138 17.85 4.03 -7.16
CA ILE A 138 18.98 3.72 -8.05
C ILE A 138 19.56 5.02 -8.60
N GLU A 139 18.70 6.00 -8.89
CA GLU A 139 19.07 7.29 -9.47
C GLU A 139 18.90 8.46 -8.50
N PRO A 140 19.72 9.52 -8.61
CA PRO A 140 20.92 9.61 -9.46
C PRO A 140 22.10 8.78 -8.94
N GLN A 141 22.06 8.38 -7.67
CA GLN A 141 23.02 7.47 -7.05
C GLN A 141 22.28 6.43 -6.22
N ALA A 142 22.77 5.20 -6.27
CA ALA A 142 22.14 4.09 -5.56
C ALA A 142 22.16 4.33 -4.05
N GLN A 143 20.98 4.30 -3.43
CA GLN A 143 20.80 4.40 -1.99
C GLN A 143 20.04 3.20 -1.47
N THR A 144 20.48 2.65 -0.34
CA THR A 144 19.88 1.46 0.28
C THR A 144 18.53 1.77 0.95
N GLY A 145 18.33 3.03 1.36
CA GLY A 145 17.23 3.43 2.23
C GLY A 145 17.52 3.14 3.70
N LEU A 146 16.60 3.57 4.56
CA LEU A 146 16.79 3.59 6.02
C LEU A 146 16.19 2.37 6.72
N PHE A 147 15.48 1.51 5.99
CA PHE A 147 14.85 0.32 6.55
C PHE A 147 14.78 -0.86 5.55
N GLN A 148 14.72 -2.06 6.11
CA GLN A 148 14.47 -3.32 5.42
C GLN A 148 13.08 -3.84 5.82
N LEU A 149 12.47 -4.60 4.92
CA LEU A 149 11.15 -5.18 5.14
C LEU A 149 11.21 -6.68 4.92
N GLU A 150 10.63 -7.42 5.85
CA GLU A 150 10.53 -8.87 5.84
C GLU A 150 9.07 -9.28 6.09
N ILE A 151 8.68 -10.41 5.51
CA ILE A 151 7.46 -11.12 5.89
C ILE A 151 7.91 -12.47 6.40
N ASP A 152 7.49 -12.80 7.62
CA ASP A 152 7.51 -14.18 8.08
C ASP A 152 6.16 -14.79 7.74
N ASN A 153 6.16 -15.71 6.76
CA ASN A 153 4.94 -16.28 6.22
C ASN A 153 4.28 -17.20 7.26
N GLY A 154 3.01 -16.97 7.53
CA GLY A 154 2.15 -17.89 8.27
C GLY A 154 1.52 -18.95 7.34
N ASP A 155 0.52 -19.65 7.86
CA ASP A 155 -0.14 -20.75 7.16
C ASP A 155 -0.92 -20.25 5.91
N ASN A 156 -0.83 -21.01 4.82
CA ASN A 156 -1.49 -20.73 3.53
C ASN A 156 -2.64 -21.72 3.28
N SER A 157 -3.42 -22.01 4.32
CA SER A 157 -4.38 -23.12 4.31
C SER A 157 -5.66 -22.82 3.53
N GLN A 158 -5.96 -21.56 3.18
CA GLN A 158 -7.21 -21.16 2.52
C GLN A 158 -7.00 -20.49 1.16
N SER A 159 -7.84 -20.85 0.18
CA SER A 159 -7.88 -20.19 -1.13
C SER A 159 -8.24 -18.72 -0.94
N HIS A 160 -7.43 -17.81 -1.47
CA HIS A 160 -7.61 -16.35 -1.40
C HIS A 160 -7.33 -15.68 -0.05
N SER A 161 -6.74 -16.38 0.92
CA SER A 161 -6.29 -15.78 2.17
C SER A 161 -4.82 -16.12 2.46
N GLN A 162 -4.09 -15.20 3.05
CA GLN A 162 -2.73 -15.42 3.54
C GLN A 162 -2.50 -14.65 4.84
N ALA A 163 -1.95 -15.34 5.85
CA ALA A 163 -1.50 -14.73 7.09
C ALA A 163 0.03 -14.62 7.15
N GLY A 164 0.52 -13.71 7.98
CA GLY A 164 1.96 -13.61 8.26
C GLY A 164 2.29 -12.45 9.18
N ILE A 165 3.58 -12.26 9.44
CA ILE A 165 4.09 -11.17 10.27
C ILE A 165 4.91 -10.24 9.39
N LEU A 166 4.45 -8.99 9.26
CA LEU A 166 5.21 -7.92 8.63
C LEU A 166 6.25 -7.40 9.62
N ILE A 167 7.53 -7.49 9.27
CA ILE A 167 8.63 -7.03 10.11
C ILE A 167 9.41 -5.94 9.41
N LEU A 168 9.54 -4.78 10.07
CA LEU A 168 10.38 -3.68 9.61
C LEU A 168 11.66 -3.66 10.44
N HIS A 169 12.81 -3.62 9.79
CA HIS A 169 14.12 -3.53 10.45
C HIS A 169 14.82 -2.24 10.06
N TYR A 170 15.69 -1.75 10.94
CA TYR A 170 16.64 -0.72 10.54
C TYR A 170 17.56 -1.21 9.43
N SER A 171 17.90 -0.31 8.52
CA SER A 171 19.00 -0.55 7.57
C SER A 171 20.29 -0.79 8.34
N PRO A 172 21.16 -1.74 7.91
CA PRO A 172 22.41 -2.07 8.61
C PRO A 172 23.37 -0.89 8.82
N PHE A 173 23.23 0.17 8.01
CA PHE A 173 24.10 1.35 8.02
C PHE A 173 23.40 2.63 8.50
N ILE A 174 22.24 2.50 9.18
CA ILE A 174 21.54 3.68 9.68
C ILE A 174 22.33 4.35 10.82
N ASN A 175 22.38 5.69 10.79
CA ASN A 175 22.92 6.50 11.87
C ASN A 175 22.02 6.42 13.12
N ASP A 176 22.60 6.18 14.29
CA ASP A 176 21.88 6.11 15.57
C ASP A 176 21.04 7.35 15.89
N LYS A 177 21.51 8.54 15.48
CA LYS A 177 20.77 9.81 15.67
C LYS A 177 19.43 9.84 14.92
N ILE A 178 19.33 9.11 13.80
CA ILE A 178 18.14 9.08 12.93
C ILE A 178 17.20 7.92 13.29
N LYS A 179 17.66 6.92 14.04
CA LYS A 179 16.85 5.73 14.39
C LYS A 179 15.50 6.08 15.04
N PRO A 180 15.41 6.95 16.07
CA PRO A 180 14.12 7.28 16.69
C PRO A 180 13.14 7.90 15.71
N LEU A 181 13.64 8.78 14.83
CA LEU A 181 12.86 9.46 13.81
C LEU A 181 12.28 8.45 12.80
N ILE A 182 13.10 7.52 12.31
CA ILE A 182 12.64 6.51 11.34
C ILE A 182 11.70 5.49 11.97
N ARG A 183 11.89 5.15 13.24
CA ARG A 183 10.92 4.33 13.97
C ARG A 183 9.56 4.99 14.02
N ASP A 184 9.52 6.25 14.38
CA ASP A 184 8.29 7.01 14.55
C ASP A 184 7.57 7.24 13.21
N LEU A 185 8.33 7.52 12.13
CA LEU A 185 7.82 7.58 10.76
C LEU A 185 7.16 6.26 10.37
N LEU A 186 7.90 5.16 10.47
CA LEU A 186 7.46 3.87 9.96
C LEU A 186 6.33 3.28 10.78
N ARG A 187 6.28 3.52 12.10
CA ARG A 187 5.13 3.12 12.93
C ARG A 187 3.85 3.80 12.48
N SER A 188 3.89 5.12 12.30
CA SER A 188 2.73 5.91 11.90
C SER A 188 2.30 5.58 10.48
N LEU A 189 3.25 5.52 9.55
CA LEU A 189 3.00 5.21 8.15
C LEU A 189 2.48 3.78 7.95
N THR A 190 2.99 2.80 8.70
CA THR A 190 2.49 1.42 8.62
C THR A 190 1.06 1.35 9.12
N TRP A 191 0.73 2.03 10.23
CA TRP A 191 -0.65 2.11 10.69
C TRP A 191 -1.56 2.74 9.61
N LEU A 192 -1.18 3.91 9.06
CA LEU A 192 -1.95 4.59 8.02
C LEU A 192 -2.20 3.67 6.80
N MET A 193 -1.15 2.99 6.30
CA MET A 193 -1.26 2.08 5.16
C MET A 193 -2.27 0.95 5.40
N PHE A 194 -2.29 0.34 6.59
CA PHE A 194 -3.26 -0.71 6.94
C PHE A 194 -4.72 -0.22 6.98
N HIS A 195 -4.92 1.10 7.11
CA HIS A 195 -6.25 1.70 7.28
C HIS A 195 -6.74 2.46 6.04
N LEU A 196 -5.97 2.49 4.94
CA LEU A 196 -6.26 3.28 3.74
C LEU A 196 -6.43 2.44 2.46
N GLY A 197 -6.16 1.13 2.52
CA GLY A 197 -6.40 0.22 1.40
C GLY A 197 -5.83 -1.17 1.66
N GLY A 198 -5.49 -1.86 0.57
CA GLY A 198 -4.81 -3.14 0.61
C GLY A 198 -3.38 -3.10 0.08
N VAL A 199 -2.82 -4.28 -0.17
CA VAL A 199 -1.56 -4.48 -0.89
C VAL A 199 -1.80 -5.38 -2.11
N GLY A 200 -1.02 -5.21 -3.16
CA GLY A 200 -1.11 -6.09 -4.34
C GLY A 200 -2.18 -5.72 -5.35
N HIS A 201 -2.64 -6.71 -6.11
CA HIS A 201 -3.65 -6.49 -7.14
C HIS A 201 -5.01 -6.20 -6.50
N GLY A 202 -5.69 -5.14 -6.95
CA GLY A 202 -6.96 -4.72 -6.36
C GLY A 202 -6.84 -3.91 -5.06
N ALA A 203 -5.64 -3.48 -4.65
CA ALA A 203 -5.40 -2.75 -3.40
C ALA A 203 -6.27 -1.49 -3.17
N ARG A 204 -6.84 -0.90 -4.23
CA ARG A 204 -7.73 0.29 -4.16
C ARG A 204 -9.17 -0.05 -3.76
N ARG A 205 -9.53 -1.33 -3.71
CA ARG A 205 -10.90 -1.82 -3.52
C ARG A 205 -10.91 -2.87 -2.42
N PRO A 206 -11.92 -2.87 -1.55
CA PRO A 206 -12.06 -3.91 -0.55
C PRO A 206 -12.39 -5.23 -1.24
N TYR A 207 -12.09 -6.33 -0.57
CA TYR A 207 -12.40 -7.66 -1.08
C TYR A 207 -13.91 -7.88 -1.14
N TYR A 208 -14.39 -8.38 -2.28
CA TYR A 208 -15.78 -8.82 -2.48
C TYR A 208 -15.87 -9.96 -3.49
N LYS A 209 -16.96 -10.73 -3.39
CA LYS A 209 -17.32 -11.81 -4.33
C LYS A 209 -18.34 -11.31 -5.35
N ARG A 210 -18.24 -11.77 -6.60
CA ARG A 210 -19.21 -11.53 -7.67
C ARG A 210 -19.54 -12.82 -8.41
N ILE A 211 -20.63 -12.78 -9.17
CA ILE A 211 -21.16 -13.94 -9.93
C ILE A 211 -20.27 -14.27 -11.16
N GLY A 212 -19.59 -13.28 -11.76
CA GLY A 212 -18.77 -13.45 -12.96
C GLY A 212 -17.26 -13.64 -12.74
N ASN A 213 -16.54 -14.06 -13.78
CA ASN A 213 -15.09 -14.34 -13.70
C ASN A 213 -14.21 -13.09 -13.85
N PRO A 214 -13.12 -12.98 -13.05
CA PRO A 214 -12.85 -13.72 -11.82
C PRO A 214 -13.83 -13.35 -10.70
N GLN A 215 -14.24 -14.34 -9.92
CA GLN A 215 -15.26 -14.22 -8.87
C GLN A 215 -14.82 -13.36 -7.68
N HIS A 216 -13.52 -13.30 -7.41
CA HIS A 216 -12.94 -12.59 -6.28
C HIS A 216 -12.26 -11.31 -6.77
N ARG A 217 -12.61 -10.16 -6.18
CA ARG A 217 -12.12 -8.83 -6.56
C ARG A 217 -11.73 -8.01 -5.34
N GLY A 218 -10.70 -7.18 -5.47
CA GLY A 218 -10.20 -6.35 -4.37
C GLY A 218 -9.43 -7.14 -3.31
N VAL A 219 -9.05 -6.44 -2.25
CA VAL A 219 -8.24 -6.95 -1.14
C VAL A 219 -8.67 -6.34 0.19
N ASN A 220 -8.76 -7.14 1.25
CA ASN A 220 -8.79 -6.69 2.63
C ASN A 220 -7.43 -6.98 3.27
N LEU A 221 -6.80 -5.96 3.86
CA LEU A 221 -5.59 -6.10 4.68
C LEU A 221 -5.97 -5.78 6.13
N MET A 222 -5.72 -6.72 7.04
CA MET A 222 -6.20 -6.63 8.42
C MET A 222 -5.08 -7.00 9.39
N PRO A 223 -4.87 -6.24 10.47
CA PRO A 223 -3.95 -6.65 11.53
C PRO A 223 -4.61 -7.77 12.37
N THR A 224 -3.88 -8.87 12.66
CA THR A 224 -4.43 -9.96 13.49
C THR A 224 -4.29 -9.63 14.98
N ARG A 225 -5.33 -9.94 15.76
CA ARG A 225 -5.45 -9.47 17.16
C ARG A 225 -4.62 -10.25 18.17
N GLU A 226 -4.17 -11.44 17.82
CA GLU A 226 -3.65 -12.43 18.77
C GLU A 226 -2.14 -12.28 19.03
N GLU A 227 -1.39 -11.64 18.13
CA GLU A 227 0.08 -11.60 18.19
C GLU A 227 0.68 -10.18 18.21
N ILE A 228 -0.15 -9.13 18.22
CA ILE A 228 0.33 -7.76 18.34
C ILE A 228 0.90 -7.59 19.76
N THR A 229 2.23 -7.45 19.87
CA THR A 229 2.91 -7.19 21.16
C THR A 229 2.19 -6.11 21.98
N GLU A 230 2.15 -6.25 23.31
CA GLU A 230 1.34 -5.42 24.21
C GLU A 230 1.50 -3.90 23.99
N THR A 231 2.70 -3.45 23.60
CA THR A 231 3.00 -2.04 23.31
C THR A 231 2.38 -1.51 22.02
N VAL A 232 2.08 -2.40 21.07
CA VAL A 232 1.43 -2.09 19.80
C VAL A 232 -0.10 -2.27 19.93
N ARG A 233 -0.57 -3.11 20.85
CA ARG A 233 -1.98 -3.49 20.99
C ARG A 233 -2.93 -2.30 21.21
N GLN A 234 -2.54 -1.32 22.02
CA GLN A 234 -3.43 -0.21 22.39
C GLN A 234 -3.79 0.72 21.21
N ASN A 235 -2.89 0.93 20.25
CA ASN A 235 -3.10 1.86 19.13
C ASN A 235 -3.67 1.20 17.86
N TRP A 236 -3.77 -0.12 17.84
CA TRP A 236 -4.28 -0.88 16.69
C TRP A 236 -5.73 -1.36 16.89
N ILE A 237 -6.27 -1.24 18.11
CA ILE A 237 -7.68 -1.50 18.38
C ILE A 237 -8.52 -0.33 17.86
N LEU A 238 -9.36 -0.62 16.88
CA LEU A 238 -10.25 0.39 16.31
C LEU A 238 -11.30 0.82 17.33
N PRO A 239 -11.44 2.13 17.61
CA PRO A 239 -12.36 2.64 18.61
C PRO A 239 -13.83 2.43 18.20
N PRO A 240 -14.80 2.59 19.11
CA PRO A 240 -16.19 2.22 18.85
C PRO A 240 -16.94 3.16 17.92
N THR A 241 -16.55 4.44 17.80
CA THR A 241 -17.25 5.45 16.97
C THR A 241 -16.36 6.06 15.89
N PRO A 242 -16.94 6.54 14.76
CA PRO A 242 -16.21 7.26 13.72
C PRO A 242 -15.40 8.46 14.23
N GLN A 243 -15.93 9.26 15.18
CA GLN A 243 -15.23 10.42 15.74
C GLN A 243 -13.99 10.02 16.55
N LYS A 244 -14.08 8.94 17.34
CA LYS A 244 -12.90 8.42 18.05
C LYS A 244 -11.88 7.83 17.07
N PHE A 245 -12.36 7.21 15.98
CA PHE A 245 -11.48 6.71 14.91
C PHE A 245 -10.76 7.87 14.22
N GLN A 246 -11.49 8.92 13.86
CA GLN A 246 -10.96 10.15 13.28
C GLN A 246 -9.83 10.71 14.15
N ASN A 247 -10.04 10.84 15.47
CA ASN A 247 -9.00 11.30 16.40
C ASN A 247 -7.75 10.41 16.40
N LEU A 248 -7.93 9.08 16.45
CA LEU A 248 -6.81 8.12 16.39
C LEU A 248 -6.05 8.24 15.07
N PHE A 249 -6.78 8.36 13.95
CA PHE A 249 -6.18 8.53 12.63
C PHE A 249 -5.37 9.84 12.56
N GLN A 250 -5.93 10.93 13.07
CA GLN A 250 -5.27 12.23 13.13
C GLN A 250 -4.01 12.18 14.00
N GLN A 251 -3.99 11.46 15.12
CA GLN A 251 -2.76 11.26 15.90
C GLN A 251 -1.63 10.60 15.08
N HIS A 252 -1.97 9.64 14.22
CA HIS A 252 -1.01 9.03 13.31
C HIS A 252 -0.55 9.99 12.19
N LEU A 253 -1.45 10.84 11.67
CA LEU A 253 -1.07 11.92 10.74
C LEU A 253 -0.14 12.93 11.41
N ASP A 254 -0.47 13.40 12.61
CA ASP A 254 0.32 14.35 13.38
C ASP A 254 1.75 13.83 13.59
N LYS A 255 1.88 12.54 13.93
CA LYS A 255 3.18 11.90 14.12
C LYS A 255 3.94 11.72 12.81
N PHE A 256 3.25 11.39 11.72
CA PHE A 256 3.83 11.34 10.38
C PHE A 256 4.38 12.71 9.97
N TYR A 257 3.56 13.77 10.02
CA TYR A 257 3.96 15.11 9.59
C TYR A 257 5.01 15.74 10.50
N SER A 258 4.94 15.52 11.81
CA SER A 258 6.00 15.94 12.75
C SER A 258 7.35 15.33 12.38
N THR A 259 7.35 14.07 11.95
CA THR A 259 8.56 13.38 11.51
C THR A 259 9.02 13.88 10.14
N LEU A 260 8.09 14.07 9.21
CA LEU A 260 8.36 14.60 7.89
C LEU A 260 9.01 15.99 7.97
N ARG A 261 8.53 16.86 8.86
CA ARG A 261 9.08 18.20 9.13
C ARG A 261 10.57 18.15 9.44
N VAL A 262 10.97 17.26 10.37
CA VAL A 262 12.37 17.10 10.76
C VAL A 262 13.21 16.52 9.61
N LEU A 263 12.69 15.55 8.86
CA LEU A 263 13.38 14.95 7.71
C LEU A 263 13.55 15.94 6.56
N ALA A 264 12.53 16.76 6.29
CA ALA A 264 12.52 17.76 5.24
C ALA A 264 13.37 18.99 5.58
N LYS A 265 13.64 19.21 6.88
CA LYS A 265 14.29 20.43 7.41
C LYS A 265 13.56 21.70 6.97
N GLN A 266 12.23 21.65 7.04
CA GLN A 266 11.34 22.72 6.62
C GLN A 266 10.13 22.68 7.53
N GLU A 267 9.58 23.84 7.90
CA GLU A 267 8.28 23.90 8.56
C GLU A 267 7.18 23.34 7.65
N ILE A 268 6.30 22.55 8.24
CA ILE A 268 5.18 21.91 7.56
C ILE A 268 3.96 22.12 8.45
N ASP A 269 2.97 22.84 7.93
CA ASP A 269 1.63 22.85 8.51
C ASP A 269 0.68 22.07 7.59
N TYR A 270 0.42 20.82 7.95
CA TYR A 270 -0.49 19.95 7.22
C TYR A 270 -1.96 20.33 7.43
N ARG A 271 -2.27 21.32 8.29
CA ARG A 271 -3.62 21.91 8.37
C ARG A 271 -3.85 22.96 7.29
N GLN A 272 -2.77 23.39 6.62
CA GLN A 272 -2.81 24.27 5.45
C GLN A 272 -2.14 23.54 4.27
N PRO A 273 -2.86 22.59 3.65
CA PRO A 273 -2.31 21.84 2.53
C PRO A 273 -1.96 22.78 1.37
N ARG A 274 -1.06 22.34 0.50
CA ARG A 274 -0.65 23.12 -0.67
C ARG A 274 -1.84 23.41 -1.59
N GLU A 275 -2.00 24.68 -1.95
CA GLU A 275 -2.97 25.16 -2.95
C GLU A 275 -2.36 25.18 -4.36
N ASP A 276 -1.02 25.22 -4.47
CA ASP A 276 -0.27 25.22 -5.73
C ASP A 276 -0.09 23.80 -6.33
N VAL A 277 -1.00 22.89 -5.99
CA VAL A 277 -1.13 21.60 -6.68
C VAL A 277 -1.98 21.82 -7.93
N ILE A 278 -1.65 21.13 -9.03
CA ILE A 278 -2.39 21.22 -10.30
C ILE A 278 -3.89 21.17 -10.01
N ALA A 279 -4.62 22.19 -10.48
CA ALA A 279 -6.07 22.27 -10.29
C ALA A 279 -6.72 20.98 -10.79
N SER A 280 -7.50 20.33 -9.92
CA SER A 280 -8.26 19.16 -10.32
C SER A 280 -9.35 19.59 -11.30
N THR A 281 -9.57 18.78 -12.33
CA THR A 281 -10.68 18.93 -13.28
C THR A 281 -11.55 17.67 -13.22
N ALA A 282 -12.60 17.59 -14.04
CA ALA A 282 -13.37 16.35 -14.17
C ALA A 282 -12.46 15.16 -14.56
N HIS A 283 -11.49 15.37 -15.45
CA HIS A 283 -10.70 14.31 -16.08
C HIS A 283 -9.28 14.16 -15.53
N THR A 284 -8.78 15.13 -14.77
CA THR A 284 -7.42 15.15 -14.21
C THR A 284 -7.44 15.41 -12.71
N TRP A 285 -6.60 14.69 -11.98
CA TRP A 285 -6.39 14.87 -10.54
C TRP A 285 -4.96 14.49 -10.19
N VAL A 286 -4.51 14.97 -9.02
CA VAL A 286 -3.23 14.58 -8.44
C VAL A 286 -3.50 13.59 -7.31
N GLU A 287 -2.76 12.48 -7.28
CA GLU A 287 -2.74 11.61 -6.11
C GLU A 287 -1.89 12.28 -5.00
N ALA A 288 -2.51 13.17 -4.23
CA ALA A 288 -1.92 13.84 -3.09
C ALA A 288 -2.99 14.04 -2.01
N VAL A 289 -2.61 14.00 -0.73
CA VAL A 289 -3.50 14.39 0.37
C VAL A 289 -3.39 15.91 0.52
N ASP A 290 -3.91 16.63 -0.48
CA ASP A 290 -3.90 18.09 -0.60
C ASP A 290 -5.28 18.70 -0.28
N ILE A 291 -5.50 19.96 -0.65
CA ILE A 291 -6.78 20.65 -0.45
C ILE A 291 -7.94 20.05 -1.26
N ASN A 292 -7.62 19.31 -2.33
CA ASN A 292 -8.60 18.66 -3.22
C ASN A 292 -8.82 17.19 -2.85
N CYS A 293 -8.21 16.68 -1.78
CA CYS A 293 -8.43 15.33 -1.28
C CYS A 293 -9.49 15.34 -0.19
N GLU A 294 -10.30 14.28 -0.12
CA GLU A 294 -11.16 14.02 1.03
C GLU A 294 -10.91 12.60 1.56
N ILE A 295 -10.84 12.45 2.88
CA ILE A 295 -10.76 11.13 3.54
C ILE A 295 -11.90 11.04 4.55
N LEU A 296 -12.73 10.00 4.42
CA LEU A 296 -13.86 9.73 5.30
C LEU A 296 -13.68 8.38 5.99
N VAL A 297 -14.07 8.29 7.27
CA VAL A 297 -14.36 7.01 7.92
C VAL A 297 -15.86 6.85 8.05
N ILE A 298 -16.37 5.71 7.63
CA ILE A 298 -17.78 5.37 7.58
C ILE A 298 -18.02 4.13 8.42
N ARG A 299 -19.03 4.17 9.28
CA ARG A 299 -19.55 3.02 10.00
C ARG A 299 -20.97 2.77 9.52
N LYS A 300 -21.24 1.56 9.06
CA LYS A 300 -22.58 1.15 8.64
C LYS A 300 -22.91 -0.21 9.23
N ALA A 301 -24.15 -0.41 9.64
CA ALA A 301 -24.61 -1.73 10.07
C ALA A 301 -24.50 -2.71 8.90
N VAL A 302 -23.82 -3.83 9.12
CA VAL A 302 -23.65 -4.88 8.12
C VAL A 302 -25.00 -5.52 7.87
N LYS A 303 -25.56 -5.39 6.65
CA LYS A 303 -26.85 -6.02 6.34
C LYS A 303 -26.76 -7.37 5.64
N GLU A 304 -25.63 -7.82 5.09
CA GLU A 304 -25.57 -9.14 4.44
C GLU A 304 -24.14 -9.67 4.28
N GLN A 305 -23.95 -10.97 4.50
CA GLN A 305 -22.78 -11.71 4.03
C GLN A 305 -22.94 -11.91 2.50
N ASN A 306 -21.91 -11.59 1.72
CA ASN A 306 -21.80 -11.74 0.24
C ASN A 306 -22.16 -10.54 -0.65
N SER A 307 -22.51 -9.36 -0.10
CA SER A 307 -22.70 -8.14 -0.90
C SER A 307 -21.46 -7.23 -0.91
N ARG A 308 -21.33 -6.39 -1.95
CA ARG A 308 -20.24 -5.40 -2.03
C ARG A 308 -20.27 -4.49 -0.79
N PRO A 309 -19.11 -4.16 -0.19
CA PRO A 309 -19.05 -3.20 0.91
C PRO A 309 -19.75 -1.89 0.54
N TYR A 310 -20.41 -1.26 1.51
CA TYR A 310 -21.34 -0.16 1.25
C TYR A 310 -20.76 1.00 0.42
N ALA A 311 -19.55 1.47 0.75
CA ALA A 311 -18.93 2.56 -0.01
C ALA A 311 -18.58 2.13 -1.45
N LEU A 312 -18.24 0.85 -1.63
CA LEU A 312 -17.98 0.26 -2.94
C LEU A 312 -19.28 0.11 -3.75
N LYS A 313 -20.39 -0.24 -3.09
CA LYS A 313 -21.69 -0.34 -3.74
C LYS A 313 -22.11 1.01 -4.33
N ILE A 314 -22.08 2.09 -3.54
CA ILE A 314 -22.43 3.44 -4.02
C ILE A 314 -21.52 3.86 -5.18
N LEU A 315 -20.21 3.57 -5.07
CA LEU A 315 -19.25 3.88 -6.12
C LEU A 315 -19.59 3.18 -7.45
N HIS A 316 -19.90 1.90 -7.40
CA HIS A 316 -20.25 1.13 -8.59
C HIS A 316 -21.63 1.48 -9.15
N ASP A 317 -22.61 1.76 -8.29
CA ASP A 317 -23.95 2.16 -8.73
C ASP A 317 -23.84 3.48 -9.53
N GLN A 318 -23.13 4.49 -9.02
CA GLN A 318 -22.87 5.72 -9.79
C GLN A 318 -22.02 5.48 -11.05
N PHE A 319 -20.99 4.61 -10.96
CA PHE A 319 -20.19 4.28 -12.14
C PHE A 319 -21.05 3.70 -13.27
N HIS A 320 -21.97 2.79 -12.95
CA HIS A 320 -22.85 2.18 -13.97
C HIS A 320 -23.91 3.18 -14.49
N ASP A 321 -24.41 4.08 -13.65
CA ASP A 321 -25.24 5.20 -14.10
C ASP A 321 -24.50 6.03 -15.15
N LEU A 322 -23.23 6.35 -14.90
CA LEU A 322 -22.40 7.15 -15.79
C LEU A 322 -21.95 6.37 -17.04
N GLU A 323 -21.52 5.12 -16.90
CA GLU A 323 -20.95 4.30 -17.98
C GLU A 323 -21.94 4.12 -19.15
N SER A 324 -23.24 4.11 -18.88
CA SER A 324 -24.27 4.04 -19.91
C SER A 324 -24.45 5.32 -20.73
N HIS A 325 -23.99 6.47 -20.23
CA HIS A 325 -24.17 7.79 -20.85
C HIS A 325 -22.84 8.42 -21.30
N ASP A 326 -21.81 8.35 -20.47
CA ASP A 326 -20.49 8.93 -20.67
C ASP A 326 -19.42 8.09 -19.95
N TYR A 327 -18.81 7.18 -20.69
CA TYR A 327 -17.75 6.31 -20.19
C TYR A 327 -16.49 7.10 -19.78
N THR A 328 -16.18 8.21 -20.46
CA THR A 328 -15.01 9.05 -20.20
C THR A 328 -15.10 9.70 -18.82
N ILE A 329 -16.29 10.16 -18.45
CA ILE A 329 -16.60 10.66 -17.09
C ILE A 329 -16.59 9.50 -16.10
N ALA A 330 -17.22 8.35 -16.41
CA ALA A 330 -17.23 7.17 -15.53
C ALA A 330 -15.81 6.70 -15.14
N LYS A 331 -14.86 6.70 -16.08
CA LYS A 331 -13.45 6.40 -15.79
C LYS A 331 -12.79 7.38 -14.82
N SER A 332 -13.25 8.62 -14.79
CA SER A 332 -12.76 9.63 -13.85
C SER A 332 -13.26 9.41 -12.42
N LEU A 333 -14.14 8.42 -12.21
CA LEU A 333 -14.61 7.94 -10.91
C LEU A 333 -13.92 6.64 -10.47
N CYS A 334 -13.84 5.64 -11.36
CA CYS A 334 -13.36 4.29 -11.03
C CYS A 334 -12.00 3.91 -11.64
N GLY A 335 -11.40 4.78 -12.45
CA GLY A 335 -10.27 4.43 -13.30
C GLY A 335 -10.71 3.63 -14.54
N GLY A 336 -9.78 3.41 -15.47
CA GLY A 336 -10.04 2.63 -16.67
C GLY A 336 -8.75 2.20 -17.38
N ILE A 337 -8.83 1.09 -18.11
CA ILE A 337 -7.69 0.51 -18.84
C ILE A 337 -7.71 0.81 -20.34
N ASN A 338 -8.85 1.24 -20.87
CA ASN A 338 -8.99 1.56 -22.29
C ASN A 338 -8.29 2.88 -22.56
N LYS A 339 -7.55 2.96 -23.66
CA LYS A 339 -7.05 4.25 -24.16
C LYS A 339 -8.18 4.97 -24.88
N GLU A 340 -8.26 6.28 -24.71
CA GLU A 340 -9.21 7.14 -25.42
C GLU A 340 -8.42 8.18 -26.19
N SER A 341 -8.76 8.32 -27.48
CA SER A 341 -8.37 9.41 -28.36
C SER A 341 -9.64 9.95 -28.98
N THR A 342 -9.89 11.25 -28.83
CA THR A 342 -10.99 11.93 -29.52
C THR A 342 -10.59 12.17 -30.98
N GLU A 343 -11.44 11.76 -31.93
CA GLU A 343 -11.30 12.16 -33.33
C GLU A 343 -11.72 13.64 -33.46
N GLU A 344 -10.84 14.44 -34.04
CA GLU A 344 -11.01 15.85 -34.42
C GLU A 344 -11.30 16.86 -33.28
N GLY A 345 -10.23 17.53 -32.81
CA GLY A 345 -10.33 18.91 -32.31
C GLY A 345 -10.30 19.12 -30.79
N ASP A 346 -10.60 18.09 -29.99
CA ASP A 346 -10.47 18.17 -28.53
C ASP A 346 -9.30 17.29 -28.05
N GLU A 347 -8.31 17.90 -27.37
CA GLU A 347 -7.06 17.27 -26.90
C GLU A 347 -7.24 16.41 -25.64
N ILE A 348 -7.83 15.22 -25.72
CA ILE A 348 -7.84 14.30 -24.57
C ILE A 348 -7.38 12.90 -24.97
N ASP A 349 -6.07 12.77 -25.22
CA ASP A 349 -5.42 11.46 -25.21
C ASP A 349 -5.29 10.96 -23.77
N ARG A 350 -6.12 9.99 -23.39
CA ARG A 350 -6.14 9.40 -22.05
C ARG A 350 -5.66 7.95 -22.08
N ASP A 351 -4.48 7.74 -21.51
CA ASP A 351 -3.90 6.42 -21.24
C ASP A 351 -4.67 5.66 -20.13
N VAL A 352 -4.13 4.52 -19.69
CA VAL A 352 -4.61 3.80 -18.50
C VAL A 352 -4.59 4.73 -17.29
N ILE A 353 -5.76 4.94 -16.68
CA ILE A 353 -5.93 5.84 -15.55
C ILE A 353 -6.30 5.04 -14.29
N PRO A 354 -5.53 5.16 -13.20
CA PRO A 354 -5.85 4.46 -11.97
C PRO A 354 -7.08 5.07 -11.29
N SER A 355 -7.80 4.33 -10.44
CA SER A 355 -8.96 4.90 -9.71
C SER A 355 -8.57 6.05 -8.78
N PRO A 356 -9.19 7.25 -8.83
CA PRO A 356 -8.97 8.31 -7.84
C PRO A 356 -9.50 7.95 -6.44
N VAL A 357 -10.38 6.96 -6.35
CA VAL A 357 -10.99 6.50 -5.10
C VAL A 357 -10.23 5.30 -4.55
N TRP A 358 -9.91 5.31 -3.26
CA TRP A 358 -9.46 4.16 -2.48
C TRP A 358 -10.48 3.84 -1.40
N ILE A 359 -10.74 2.56 -1.17
CA ILE A 359 -11.65 2.09 -0.13
C ILE A 359 -10.98 0.95 0.65
N ALA A 360 -10.76 1.17 1.94
CA ALA A 360 -10.35 0.13 2.88
C ALA A 360 -11.58 -0.42 3.62
N ASN A 361 -11.65 -1.73 3.81
CA ASN A 361 -12.68 -2.35 4.64
C ASN A 361 -12.03 -2.94 5.90
N LEU A 362 -12.41 -2.39 7.05
CA LEU A 362 -11.85 -2.67 8.37
C LEU A 362 -12.92 -3.30 9.29
N HIS A 363 -13.68 -4.23 8.73
CA HIS A 363 -14.90 -4.83 9.29
C HIS A 363 -16.01 -3.80 9.55
N LYS A 364 -16.02 -3.18 10.74
CA LYS A 364 -17.07 -2.23 11.14
C LYS A 364 -16.92 -0.86 10.49
N TYR A 365 -15.75 -0.57 9.93
CA TYR A 365 -15.47 0.68 9.25
C TYR A 365 -15.09 0.47 7.80
N GLN A 366 -15.45 1.45 6.97
CA GLN A 366 -14.81 1.67 5.69
C GLN A 366 -14.11 3.02 5.72
N VAL A 367 -12.87 3.07 5.24
CA VAL A 367 -12.14 4.33 5.06
C VAL A 367 -12.07 4.60 3.56
N VAL A 368 -12.56 5.76 3.15
CA VAL A 368 -12.67 6.17 1.75
C VAL A 368 -11.76 7.37 1.54
N THR A 369 -10.81 7.26 0.61
CA THR A 369 -9.96 8.37 0.17
C THR A 369 -10.32 8.72 -1.27
N VAL A 370 -10.59 10.00 -1.54
CA VAL A 370 -10.97 10.50 -2.86
C VAL A 370 -10.04 11.64 -3.24
N PHE A 371 -9.25 11.46 -4.29
CA PHE A 371 -8.43 12.53 -4.88
C PHE A 371 -9.25 13.38 -5.85
N GLY A 372 -9.02 14.69 -5.89
CA GLY A 372 -9.81 15.61 -6.73
C GLY A 372 -11.30 15.62 -6.36
N ALA A 373 -11.58 15.50 -5.07
CA ALA A 373 -12.90 15.41 -4.43
C ALA A 373 -13.77 16.66 -4.64
N ASN A 374 -13.17 17.79 -5.03
CA ASN A 374 -13.85 19.06 -5.31
C ASN A 374 -14.44 19.16 -6.72
N GLN A 375 -14.35 18.09 -7.53
CA GLN A 375 -14.82 18.07 -8.91
C GLN A 375 -15.66 16.83 -9.17
N ASP A 376 -16.68 16.97 -10.01
CA ASP A 376 -17.45 15.82 -10.50
C ASP A 376 -16.62 14.94 -11.44
N PRO A 377 -16.86 13.62 -11.46
CA PRO A 377 -17.93 12.89 -10.77
C PRO A 377 -17.64 12.52 -9.31
N ARG A 378 -16.48 12.93 -8.78
CA ARG A 378 -15.98 12.50 -7.47
C ARG A 378 -16.63 13.25 -6.31
N GLN A 379 -16.95 14.52 -6.52
CA GLN A 379 -17.74 15.31 -5.59
C GLN A 379 -19.13 14.70 -5.41
N GLU A 380 -19.83 14.40 -6.51
CA GLU A 380 -21.11 13.70 -6.49
C GLU A 380 -21.04 12.34 -5.75
N TYR A 381 -19.97 11.57 -5.93
CA TYR A 381 -19.78 10.31 -5.19
C TYR A 381 -19.75 10.52 -3.68
N LEU A 382 -18.98 11.49 -3.21
CA LEU A 382 -18.91 11.83 -1.78
C LEU A 382 -20.26 12.33 -1.26
N ARG A 383 -20.99 13.12 -2.04
CA ARG A 383 -22.33 13.59 -1.70
C ARG A 383 -23.29 12.41 -1.54
N ARG A 384 -23.40 11.53 -2.55
CA ARG A 384 -24.23 10.30 -2.47
C ARG A 384 -23.88 9.44 -1.27
N LEU A 385 -22.59 9.34 -0.95
CA LEU A 385 -22.09 8.57 0.19
C LEU A 385 -22.53 9.15 1.53
N LYS A 386 -22.44 10.48 1.72
CA LYS A 386 -22.88 11.19 2.92
C LYS A 386 -24.41 11.18 3.05
N ASP A 387 -25.11 11.55 1.98
CA ASP A 387 -26.58 11.59 1.94
C ASP A 387 -27.19 10.24 2.29
N ALA A 388 -26.61 9.14 1.80
CA ALA A 388 -27.13 7.80 2.10
C ALA A 388 -26.86 7.34 3.54
N ILE A 389 -25.98 8.02 4.29
CA ILE A 389 -25.80 7.82 5.73
C ILE A 389 -26.74 8.75 6.51
N ASP A 390 -26.81 10.04 6.12
CA ASP A 390 -27.63 11.05 6.78
C ASP A 390 -29.14 10.72 6.67
N ASN A 391 -29.55 10.09 5.56
CA ASN A 391 -30.92 9.59 5.37
C ASN A 391 -31.15 8.19 5.97
N SER A 392 -30.15 7.58 6.61
CA SER A 392 -30.32 6.26 7.25
C SER A 392 -31.14 6.39 8.53
N GLN A 393 -32.18 5.57 8.65
CA GLN A 393 -32.95 5.46 9.90
C GLN A 393 -32.21 4.69 11.01
N ASN A 394 -31.01 4.15 10.72
CA ASN A 394 -30.23 3.40 11.69
C ASN A 394 -29.24 4.31 12.43
N SER A 395 -29.45 4.52 13.73
CA SER A 395 -28.58 5.33 14.59
C SER A 395 -27.13 4.80 14.72
N PHE A 396 -26.86 3.57 14.29
CA PHE A 396 -25.51 3.02 14.19
C PHE A 396 -24.72 3.63 13.01
N ASP A 397 -25.42 3.95 11.93
CA ASP A 397 -24.83 4.49 10.71
C ASP A 397 -24.32 5.90 10.98
N SER A 398 -23.06 6.14 10.68
CA SER A 398 -22.39 7.41 10.98
C SER A 398 -21.09 7.51 10.20
N TYR A 399 -20.63 8.74 9.95
CA TYR A 399 -19.32 9.00 9.39
C TYR A 399 -18.60 10.11 10.13
N ALA A 400 -17.30 10.23 9.87
CA ALA A 400 -16.48 11.37 10.27
C ALA A 400 -15.45 11.68 9.18
N GLN A 401 -15.18 12.95 8.97
CA GLN A 401 -14.18 13.40 7.99
C GLN A 401 -12.78 13.42 8.61
N ILE A 402 -11.90 12.58 8.12
CA ILE A 402 -10.48 12.55 8.54
C ILE A 402 -9.71 13.72 7.91
N TRP A 403 -10.00 14.02 6.63
CA TRP A 403 -9.31 15.03 5.84
C TRP A 403 -10.25 15.70 4.84
N PRO A 404 -10.13 17.03 4.57
CA PRO A 404 -9.23 17.98 5.23
C PRO A 404 -9.56 18.15 6.72
N LEU A 405 -8.57 18.58 7.49
CA LEU A 405 -8.78 18.97 8.88
C LEU A 405 -9.53 20.29 8.85
N HIS A 406 -10.82 20.29 9.20
CA HIS A 406 -11.51 21.56 9.40
C HIS A 406 -10.71 22.36 10.43
N LEU A 407 -10.32 23.58 10.06
CA LEU A 407 -9.97 24.59 11.05
C LEU A 407 -11.15 24.60 12.02
N ARG A 408 -10.94 24.18 13.26
CA ARG A 408 -11.76 24.75 14.33
C ARG A 408 -11.56 26.24 14.15
N ARG A 409 -12.57 26.96 13.66
CA ARG A 409 -12.63 28.40 13.87
C ARG A 409 -12.31 28.55 15.35
N ALA A 410 -11.22 29.25 15.67
CA ALA A 410 -11.03 29.71 17.02
C ALA A 410 -12.33 30.46 17.35
N CYS A 411 -13.12 29.91 18.27
CA CYS A 411 -14.18 30.70 18.85
C CYS A 411 -13.44 31.78 19.64
N ASP A 412 -13.47 32.99 19.10
CA ASP A 412 -13.25 34.21 19.87
C ASP A 412 -14.30 34.32 20.99
#